data_AF-A0A7W1YD94-F1
#
_entry.id   AF-A0A7W1YD94-F1
#
_cell.length_a   1.000
_cell.length_b   1.000
_cell.length_c   1.000
_cell.angle_alpha   90.00
_cell.angle_beta   90.00
_cell.angle_gamma   90.00
#
_symmetry.space_group_name_H-M   'P 1'
#
loop_
_entity.id
_entity.type
_entity.pdbx_description
1 polymer ?
#
loop_
_entity_poly.entity_id
_entity_poly.type
_entity_poly.pdbx_seq_one_letter_code
_entity_poly.pdbx_strand_id
1 'polypeptide(L)' 'TEILGSERLTGALLDRLTHHVHILEMNGDSYRLKQSRRKRTPATPEQKGTLKDEGEHKP' A
#
# COMPACT_ATOMS: atom_id res chain seq x y z
N THR A 1 -16.71 -2.55 -22.11
CA THR A 1 -16.24 -1.53 -21.14
C THR A 1 -16.11 -0.22 -21.88
N GLU A 2 -17.20 0.55 -21.99
CA GLU A 2 -17.16 1.87 -22.64
C GLU A 2 -16.94 2.91 -21.55
N ILE A 3 -15.71 3.45 -21.48
CA ILE A 3 -15.32 4.33 -20.37
C ILE A 3 -16.07 5.67 -20.44
N LEU A 4 -16.58 6.10 -21.60
CA LEU A 4 -17.27 7.40 -21.74
C LEU A 4 -18.36 7.44 -22.84
N GLY A 5 -18.96 6.30 -23.22
CA GLY A 5 -20.09 6.24 -24.17
C GLY A 5 -19.82 6.73 -25.59
N SER A 6 -18.57 7.09 -25.92
CA SER A 6 -18.13 7.43 -27.27
C SER A 6 -16.64 7.17 -27.43
N GLU A 7 -16.29 6.36 -28.44
CA GLU A 7 -14.92 5.99 -28.77
C GLU A 7 -14.07 7.22 -29.13
N ARG A 8 -14.64 8.14 -29.92
CA ARG A 8 -13.96 9.36 -30.36
C ARG A 8 -13.66 10.30 -29.20
N LEU A 9 -14.59 10.40 -28.25
CA LEU A 9 -14.39 11.19 -27.03
C LEU A 9 -13.31 10.56 -26.14
N THR A 10 -13.31 9.23 -26.02
CA THR A 10 -12.30 8.48 -25.25
C THR A 10 -10.90 8.70 -25.83
N GLY A 11 -10.75 8.61 -27.16
CA GLY A 11 -9.48 8.86 -27.84
C GLY A 11 -8.98 10.30 -27.69
N ALA A 12 -9.86 11.30 -27.85
CA ALA A 12 -9.48 12.71 -27.71
C ALA A 12 -9.06 13.08 -26.28
N LEU A 13 -9.65 12.44 -25.26
CA LEU A 13 -9.25 12.65 -23.87
C LEU A 13 -7.92 11.99 -23.55
N LEU A 14 -7.70 10.78 -24.06
CA LEU A 14 -6.42 10.09 -23.91
C LEU A 14 -5.29 10.94 -24.52
N ASP A 15 -5.47 11.41 -25.76
CA ASP A 15 -4.53 12.28 -26.46
C ASP A 15 -4.15 13.52 -25.64
N ARG A 16 -5.15 14.26 -25.12
CA ARG A 16 -4.92 15.44 -24.27
C ARG A 16 -4.22 15.11 -22.96
N LEU A 17 -4.60 14.01 -22.31
CA LEU A 17 -4.00 13.59 -21.04
C LEU A 17 -2.57 13.09 -21.23
N THR A 18 -2.23 12.45 -22.34
CA THR A 18 -0.87 11.93 -22.61
C THR A 18 0.09 12.95 -23.18
N HIS A 19 -0.38 14.13 -23.59
CA HIS A 19 0.45 15.13 -24.26
C HIS A 19 1.58 15.69 -23.38
N HIS A 20 1.39 15.77 -22.06
CA HIS A 20 2.39 16.26 -21.11
C HIS A 20 2.42 15.41 -19.83
N VAL A 21 2.78 14.13 -19.95
CA VAL A 21 2.89 13.25 -18.77
C VAL A 21 4.29 12.75 -18.54
N HIS A 22 4.63 12.67 -17.26
CA HIS A 22 5.69 11.83 -16.76
C HIS A 22 5.05 10.51 -16.31
N ILE A 23 5.35 9.43 -17.03
CA ILE A 23 4.90 8.09 -16.64
C ILE A 23 5.72 7.69 -15.42
N LEU A 24 5.08 7.72 -14.25
CA LEU A 24 5.65 7.24 -13.00
C LEU A 24 5.18 5.80 -12.79
N GLU A 25 6.10 4.86 -12.95
CA GLU A 25 5.82 3.45 -12.68
C GLU A 25 5.68 3.23 -11.17
N MET A 26 4.45 3.14 -10.70
CA MET A 26 4.14 2.81 -9.31
C MET A 26 4.04 1.28 -9.15
N ASN A 27 5.19 0.60 -9.11
CA ASN A 27 5.28 -0.85 -8.93
C ASN A 27 5.20 -1.27 -7.45
N GLY A 28 4.18 -0.78 -6.73
CA GLY A 28 4.00 -1.03 -5.29
C GLY A 28 2.67 -1.67 -4.94
N ASP A 29 2.62 -2.42 -3.84
CA ASP A 29 1.37 -2.96 -3.31
C ASP A 29 0.38 -1.85 -2.95
N SER A 30 -0.92 -2.14 -3.14
CA SER A 30 -1.98 -1.22 -2.71
C SER A 30 -1.84 -0.90 -1.21
N TYR A 31 -1.61 0.37 -0.91
CA TYR A 31 -1.55 0.87 0.47
C TYR A 31 -2.80 0.45 1.26
N ARG A 32 -3.98 0.59 0.64
CA ARG A 32 -5.27 0.22 1.25
C ARG A 32 -5.33 -1.28 1.56
N LEU A 33 -4.80 -2.13 0.68
CA LEU A 33 -4.74 -3.57 0.89
C LEU A 33 -3.76 -3.95 2.02
N LYS A 34 -2.60 -3.31 2.10
CA LYS A 34 -1.64 -3.52 3.20
C LYS A 34 -2.25 -3.14 4.55
N GLN A 35 -2.98 -2.01 4.59
CA GLN A 35 -3.70 -1.57 5.79
C GLN A 35 -4.84 -2.52 6.17
N SER A 36 -5.64 -2.99 5.21
CA SER A 36 -6.72 -3.93 5.49
C SER A 36 -6.19 -5.28 5.98
N ARG A 37 -5.09 -5.79 5.40
CA ARG A 37 -4.41 -6.99 5.89
C ARG A 37 -3.92 -6.82 7.32
N ARG A 38 -3.23 -5.72 7.65
CA ARG A 38 -2.78 -5.42 9.03
C ARG A 38 -3.90 -5.34 10.05
N LYS A 39 -5.07 -4.84 9.67
CA LYS A 39 -6.26 -4.79 10.53
C LYS A 39 -6.95 -6.15 10.68
N ARG A 40 -6.74 -7.06 9.72
CA ARG A 40 -7.35 -8.39 9.67
C ARG A 40 -6.46 -9.48 10.26
N THR A 41 -5.15 -9.27 10.38
CA THR A 41 -4.31 -10.13 11.21
C THR A 41 -4.72 -9.90 12.66
N PRO A 42 -5.25 -10.89 13.39
CA PRO A 42 -5.32 -10.79 14.84
C PRO A 42 -3.88 -10.58 15.31
N ALA A 43 -3.62 -9.47 16.00
CA ALA A 43 -2.33 -9.25 16.60
C ALA A 43 -2.12 -10.40 17.59
N THR A 44 -1.25 -11.36 17.26
CA THR A 44 -0.68 -12.22 18.28
C THR A 44 0.19 -11.29 19.14
N PRO A 45 -0.16 -11.07 20.41
CA PRO A 45 0.62 -10.20 21.27
C PRO A 45 1.79 -11.03 21.81
N GLU A 46 2.79 -11.29 20.98
CA GLU A 46 4.08 -11.79 21.44
C GLU A 46 5.17 -10.85 20.96
N GLN A 47 6.09 -10.54 21.87
CA GLN A 47 7.29 -9.71 21.69
C GLN A 47 7.11 -8.20 21.96
N LYS A 48 6.75 -7.87 23.20
CA LYS A 48 7.39 -6.77 23.96
C LYS A 48 7.58 -7.17 25.42
N GLY A 49 8.45 -8.16 25.65
CA GLY A 49 9.03 -8.47 26.95
C GLY A 49 10.51 -8.08 26.91
N THR A 50 10.85 -7.08 27.72
CA THR A 50 12.16 -6.46 27.87
C THR A 50 13.25 -7.46 28.25
N LEU A 51 14.30 -7.56 27.43
CA LEU A 51 15.63 -7.90 27.93
C LEU A 51 16.14 -6.74 28.81
N LYS A 52 16.90 -7.11 29.84
CA LYS A 52 17.68 -6.30 30.79
C LYS A 52 16.98 -5.95 32.09
N ASP A 53 17.15 -6.82 33.07
CA ASP A 53 17.98 -6.44 34.21
C ASP A 53 18.77 -7.67 34.68
N GLU A 54 20.09 -7.55 34.59
CA GLU A 54 21.04 -8.52 35.11
C GLU A 54 21.18 -8.27 36.61
N GLY A 55 20.86 -9.26 37.42
CA GLY A 55 20.96 -9.19 38.86
C GLY A 55 21.16 -10.57 39.45
N GLU A 56 22.33 -11.17 39.19
CA GLU A 56 22.85 -12.26 40.01
C GLU A 56 22.81 -11.84 41.49
N HIS A 57 21.95 -12.49 42.27
CA HIS A 57 22.28 -12.74 43.66
C HIS A 57 21.82 -14.15 44.05
N LYS A 58 22.79 -15.05 44.01
CA LYS A 58 22.88 -16.29 44.78
C LYS A 58 24.08 -16.10 45.73
N PRO A 59 24.18 -16.75 46.90
CA PRO A 59 23.32 -17.76 47.55
C PRO A 59 22.46 -17.26 48.71
#